data_AF-A0A971FAQ2-F1
#
_entry.id   AF-A0A971FAQ2-F1
#
_cell.length_a   1.000
_cell.length_b   1.000
_cell.length_c   1.000
_cell.angle_alpha   90.00
_cell.angle_beta   90.00
_cell.angle_gamma   90.00
#
_symmetry.space_group_name_H-M   'P 1'
#
loop_
_entity.id
_entity.type
_entity.pdbx_description
1 polymer ?
#
loop_
_entity_poly.entity_id
_entity_poly.type
_entity_poly.pdbx_seq_one_letter_code
_entity_poly.pdbx_strand_id
1 'polypeptide(L)'
;MREKTADIAQLCASWRDQLADAARGGQQQFAVRLLGLLGWDQPIPFSPRPAAEAMSSWPCLLRGDGQCIVAAHFLPPGVLDPPGAAVERGLDFCPATRALLEETSGPNVDYLLATDLHRTYLYDARTAELLLWSDDPRGFNAELAPALHRDQVVRGSLENLRREPRSAVARRLREWMHRWEAPLCRDGRVSAESAGLLFDRLCVARFLFDRDILRRTRHRLRERYLELAARAEGPSPRHCGRDLVALFHDMWLDWRSGLFAPAPDLDAALAQDDTAAPWLRETTLLARNKFTIPTILECFNYGDPAEKMRVRMVPEENEERDEYLARQTLETVDAARVVVDVAEEGYRAVTHWFDRLVEVYDRLDAEFDLRLRAAAPPAGEVDLFAWSERDACRPAACLDKTGYACGAGLAVRCGDARQRRVARLLLTLHLAAVLDARHEPANRLPGIDHLFGDSPHIAGPGRAAGGTGAPRSDH
;
A
#
# COMPACT_ATOMS: atom_id res chain seq x y z
N MET A 1 5.59 20.50 -37.51
CA MET A 1 5.70 20.10 -36.08
C MET A 1 6.55 21.08 -35.28
N ARG A 2 7.76 21.48 -35.74
CA ARG A 2 8.61 22.49 -35.07
C ARG A 2 7.96 23.86 -34.79
N GLU A 3 7.10 24.38 -35.69
CA GLU A 3 6.39 25.66 -35.49
C GLU A 3 5.44 25.61 -34.30
N LYS A 4 4.52 24.62 -34.25
CA LYS A 4 3.59 24.44 -33.12
C LYS A 4 4.30 24.27 -31.77
N THR A 5 5.48 23.63 -31.76
CA THR A 5 6.29 23.45 -30.54
C THR A 5 6.89 24.77 -30.04
N ALA A 6 7.32 25.65 -30.95
CA ALA A 6 7.77 26.99 -30.59
C ALA A 6 6.62 27.84 -30.03
N ASP A 7 5.42 27.69 -30.60
CA ASP A 7 4.22 28.45 -30.21
C ASP A 7 3.77 28.15 -28.77
N ILE A 8 3.78 26.89 -28.33
CA ILE A 8 3.41 26.53 -26.94
C ILE A 8 4.43 27.09 -25.95
N ALA A 9 5.73 26.96 -26.23
CA ALA A 9 6.76 27.48 -25.34
C ALA A 9 6.69 29.02 -25.22
N GLN A 10 6.39 29.70 -26.33
CA GLN A 10 6.18 31.14 -26.36
C GLN A 10 4.92 31.55 -25.58
N LEU A 11 3.80 30.82 -25.72
CA LEU A 11 2.58 31.04 -24.96
C LEU A 11 2.81 30.93 -23.45
N CYS A 12 3.51 29.89 -23.01
CA CYS A 12 3.86 29.66 -21.60
C CYS A 12 4.83 30.71 -21.03
N ALA A 13 5.71 31.27 -21.87
CA ALA A 13 6.57 32.39 -21.48
C ALA A 13 5.75 33.68 -21.32
N SER A 14 4.90 34.01 -22.30
CA SER A 14 4.02 35.18 -22.24
C SER A 14 3.04 35.16 -21.06
N TRP A 15 2.57 33.99 -20.65
CA TRP A 15 1.74 33.85 -19.45
C TRP A 15 2.48 34.32 -18.19
N ARG A 16 3.72 33.85 -18.00
CA ARG A 16 4.54 34.23 -16.85
C ARG A 16 4.82 35.73 -16.79
N ASP A 17 5.13 36.33 -17.93
CA ASP A 17 5.42 37.78 -18.00
C ASP A 17 4.16 38.61 -17.69
N GLN A 18 2.98 38.18 -18.16
CA GLN A 18 1.72 38.89 -17.89
C GLN A 18 1.21 38.69 -16.46
N LEU A 19 1.62 37.65 -15.75
CA LEU A 19 1.25 37.40 -14.36
C LEU A 19 1.92 38.32 -13.33
N ALA A 20 3.05 38.93 -13.69
CA ALA A 20 3.60 40.01 -12.88
C ALA A 20 2.61 41.20 -12.78
N ASP A 21 1.70 41.33 -13.76
CA ASP A 21 0.81 42.49 -13.94
C ASP A 21 -0.71 42.16 -13.93
N ALA A 22 -1.15 40.91 -14.10
CA ALA A 22 -2.55 40.59 -14.45
C ALA A 22 -3.37 39.90 -13.34
N ALA A 23 -4.60 40.41 -13.15
CA ALA A 23 -5.68 39.81 -12.36
C ALA A 23 -6.28 38.54 -13.03
N ARG A 24 -7.06 37.78 -12.24
CA ARG A 24 -7.68 36.46 -12.55
C ARG A 24 -8.32 36.26 -13.94
N GLY A 25 -8.66 37.32 -14.67
CA GLY A 25 -9.32 37.25 -15.98
C GLY A 25 -8.45 36.72 -17.13
N GLY A 26 -7.12 36.71 -17.01
CA GLY A 26 -6.22 36.25 -18.08
C GLY A 26 -6.14 34.73 -18.24
N GLN A 27 -6.27 33.96 -17.16
CA GLN A 27 -5.97 32.52 -17.11
C GLN A 27 -6.76 31.68 -18.10
N GLN A 28 -8.06 31.97 -18.22
CA GLN A 28 -8.94 31.28 -19.15
C GLN A 28 -8.48 31.48 -20.60
N GLN A 29 -8.01 32.68 -20.96
CA GLN A 29 -7.56 32.97 -22.32
C GLN A 29 -6.32 32.15 -22.70
N PHE A 30 -5.36 32.03 -21.79
CA PHE A 30 -4.16 31.24 -22.01
C PHE A 30 -4.46 29.73 -22.03
N ALA A 31 -5.34 29.27 -21.15
CA ALA A 31 -5.80 27.89 -21.15
C ALA A 31 -6.49 27.50 -22.47
N VAL A 32 -7.43 28.32 -22.96
CA VAL A 32 -8.11 28.10 -24.25
C VAL A 32 -7.11 28.11 -25.42
N ARG A 33 -6.11 29.00 -25.41
CA ARG A 33 -5.06 29.02 -26.44
C ARG A 33 -4.20 27.74 -26.43
N LEU A 34 -3.78 27.28 -25.25
CA LEU A 34 -3.01 26.03 -25.14
C LEU A 34 -3.84 24.85 -25.67
N LEU A 35 -5.11 24.77 -25.25
CA LEU A 35 -6.03 23.73 -25.70
C LEU A 35 -6.24 23.76 -27.22
N GLY A 36 -6.39 24.94 -27.83
CA GLY A 36 -6.44 25.09 -29.28
C GLY A 36 -5.17 24.60 -29.98
N LEU A 37 -3.98 24.84 -29.43
CA LEU A 37 -2.71 24.31 -29.97
C LEU A 37 -2.64 22.77 -29.90
N LEU A 38 -3.33 22.17 -28.92
CA LEU A 38 -3.50 20.72 -28.76
C LEU A 38 -4.68 20.15 -29.56
N GLY A 39 -5.40 20.98 -30.32
CA GLY A 39 -6.56 20.58 -31.14
C GLY A 39 -7.87 20.43 -30.35
N TRP A 40 -7.96 20.98 -29.14
CA TRP A 40 -9.16 20.99 -28.32
C TRP A 40 -9.92 22.31 -28.51
N ASP A 41 -10.74 22.38 -29.57
CA ASP A 41 -11.43 23.62 -29.95
C ASP A 41 -12.67 23.95 -29.10
N GLN A 42 -13.24 22.96 -28.42
CA GLN A 42 -14.45 23.11 -27.60
C GLN A 42 -14.28 22.46 -26.22
N PRO A 43 -13.39 22.99 -25.35
CA PRO A 43 -13.37 22.55 -23.96
C PRO A 43 -14.70 22.91 -23.28
N ILE A 44 -15.22 22.02 -22.45
CA ILE A 44 -16.51 22.19 -21.76
C ILE A 44 -16.20 22.64 -20.32
N PRO A 45 -16.31 23.93 -19.97
CA PRO A 45 -16.09 24.37 -18.60
C PRO A 45 -17.14 23.78 -17.67
N PHE A 46 -16.77 23.50 -16.43
CA PHE A 46 -17.71 23.10 -15.39
C PHE A 46 -17.51 23.94 -14.13
N SER A 47 -18.49 23.94 -13.24
CA SER A 47 -18.38 24.70 -12.00
C SER A 47 -17.30 24.09 -11.10
N PRO A 48 -16.31 24.88 -10.63
CA PRO A 48 -15.30 24.38 -9.71
C PRO A 48 -15.96 23.88 -8.42
N ARG A 49 -15.39 22.81 -7.87
CA ARG A 49 -15.68 22.33 -6.50
C ARG A 49 -14.81 23.08 -5.49
N PRO A 50 -15.09 22.99 -4.17
CA PRO A 50 -14.47 23.85 -3.16
C PRO A 50 -12.93 23.94 -3.19
N ALA A 51 -12.20 22.84 -3.41
CA ALA A 51 -10.75 22.87 -3.49
C ALA A 51 -10.28 23.56 -4.78
N ALA A 52 -10.87 23.21 -5.93
CA ALA A 52 -10.60 23.88 -7.20
C ALA A 52 -10.89 25.40 -7.11
N GLU A 53 -11.99 25.80 -6.45
CA GLU A 53 -12.36 27.19 -6.22
C GLU A 53 -11.36 27.92 -5.31
N ALA A 54 -10.98 27.29 -4.19
CA ALA A 54 -9.98 27.83 -3.26
C ALA A 54 -8.62 28.07 -3.95
N MET A 55 -8.26 27.23 -4.92
CA MET A 55 -7.05 27.36 -5.74
C MET A 55 -7.21 28.30 -6.94
N SER A 56 -8.37 28.93 -7.13
CA SER A 56 -8.69 29.72 -8.33
C SER A 56 -8.44 28.94 -9.63
N SER A 57 -8.75 27.64 -9.62
CA SER A 57 -8.65 26.79 -10.80
C SER A 57 -9.75 27.16 -11.80
N TRP A 58 -9.40 27.19 -13.09
CA TRP A 58 -10.35 27.12 -14.18
C TRP A 58 -10.45 25.67 -14.68
N PRO A 59 -11.54 24.95 -14.37
CA PRO A 59 -11.70 23.56 -14.75
C PRO A 59 -12.51 23.41 -16.04
N CYS A 60 -12.13 22.46 -16.88
CA CYS A 60 -12.88 22.07 -18.07
C CYS A 60 -12.76 20.57 -18.36
N LEU A 61 -13.72 20.04 -19.10
CA LEU A 61 -13.69 18.69 -19.64
C LEU A 61 -13.23 18.73 -21.08
N LEU A 62 -12.28 17.85 -21.39
CA LEU A 62 -11.83 17.57 -22.75
C LEU A 62 -12.48 16.24 -23.16
N ARG A 63 -13.41 16.32 -24.11
CA ARG A 63 -14.13 15.17 -24.67
C ARG A 63 -13.87 15.08 -26.16
N GLY A 64 -13.25 14.00 -26.58
CA GLY A 64 -13.12 13.66 -28.00
C GLY A 64 -14.38 12.95 -28.50
N ASP A 65 -14.35 12.52 -29.76
CA ASP A 65 -15.40 11.64 -30.32
C ASP A 65 -15.34 10.20 -29.74
N GLY A 66 -14.37 9.92 -28.86
CA GLY A 66 -14.20 8.67 -28.13
C GLY A 66 -14.80 8.70 -26.71
N GLN A 67 -14.66 7.59 -25.99
CA GLN A 67 -15.16 7.43 -24.61
C GLN A 67 -14.25 8.08 -23.54
N CYS A 68 -13.00 8.42 -23.87
CA CYS A 68 -12.03 8.99 -22.92
C CYS A 68 -12.40 10.43 -22.53
N ILE A 69 -12.47 10.68 -21.23
CA ILE A 69 -12.76 11.99 -20.64
C ILE A 69 -11.57 12.44 -19.80
N VAL A 70 -10.99 13.59 -20.16
CA VAL A 70 -9.93 14.25 -19.37
C VAL A 70 -10.52 15.46 -18.66
N ALA A 71 -10.42 15.51 -17.34
CA ALA A 71 -10.68 16.72 -16.57
C ALA A 71 -9.39 17.55 -16.48
N ALA A 72 -9.41 18.76 -17.04
CA ALA A 72 -8.27 19.66 -17.07
C ALA A 72 -8.49 20.84 -16.11
N HIS A 73 -7.56 21.00 -15.18
CA HIS A 73 -7.48 22.08 -14.20
C HIS A 73 -6.33 23.00 -14.54
N PHE A 74 -6.66 24.21 -14.96
CA PHE A 74 -5.69 25.27 -15.14
C PHE A 74 -5.61 26.06 -13.86
N LEU A 75 -4.42 26.26 -13.33
CA LEU A 75 -4.16 26.89 -12.04
C LEU A 75 -3.31 28.15 -12.21
N PRO A 76 -3.36 29.09 -11.26
CA PRO A 76 -2.38 30.17 -11.19
C PRO A 76 -0.96 29.62 -10.95
N PRO A 77 0.10 30.29 -11.45
CA PRO A 77 1.48 29.89 -11.18
C PRO A 77 1.80 29.86 -9.70
N GLY A 78 2.62 28.88 -9.32
CA GLY A 78 3.09 28.73 -7.94
C GLY A 78 2.12 27.99 -7.02
N VAL A 79 0.90 27.65 -7.49
CA VAL A 79 -0.02 26.77 -6.77
C VAL A 79 0.44 25.32 -6.82
N LEU A 80 1.04 24.90 -7.93
CA LEU A 80 1.59 23.56 -8.08
C LEU A 80 3.03 23.51 -7.59
N ASP A 81 3.39 22.57 -6.71
CA ASP A 81 4.78 22.23 -6.44
C ASP A 81 5.45 21.62 -7.70
N PRO A 82 6.78 21.70 -7.86
CA PRO A 82 7.48 21.06 -8.97
C PRO A 82 7.29 19.52 -8.93
N PRO A 83 6.76 18.89 -9.99
CA PRO A 83 6.63 17.44 -10.02
C PRO A 83 7.94 16.69 -9.80
N GLY A 84 9.06 17.19 -10.33
CA GLY A 84 10.37 16.57 -10.12
C GLY A 84 10.72 16.49 -8.64
N ALA A 85 10.46 17.55 -7.88
CA ALA A 85 10.70 17.57 -6.44
C ALA A 85 9.78 16.60 -5.66
N ALA A 86 8.53 16.43 -6.09
CA ALA A 86 7.62 15.44 -5.49
C ALA A 86 8.09 14.00 -5.79
N VAL A 87 8.50 13.73 -7.04
CA VAL A 87 8.97 12.40 -7.48
C VAL A 87 10.32 12.03 -6.86
N GLU A 88 11.26 12.97 -6.77
CA GLU A 88 12.51 12.82 -5.99
C GLU A 88 12.21 12.56 -4.51
N ARG A 89 11.05 13.07 -4.03
CA ARG A 89 10.53 12.73 -2.72
C ARG A 89 9.86 11.36 -2.61
N GLY A 90 9.83 10.58 -3.68
CA GLY A 90 9.11 9.31 -3.69
C GLY A 90 7.61 9.52 -3.40
N LEU A 91 7.08 10.72 -3.61
CA LEU A 91 5.66 11.05 -3.53
C LEU A 91 5.03 10.90 -4.92
N ASP A 92 3.70 10.84 -4.96
CA ASP A 92 2.94 10.78 -6.22
C ASP A 92 2.17 12.07 -6.46
N PHE A 93 1.88 12.82 -5.41
CA PHE A 93 1.11 14.06 -5.45
C PHE A 93 1.87 15.22 -4.83
N CYS A 94 1.53 16.43 -5.27
CA CYS A 94 1.61 17.61 -4.41
C CYS A 94 0.23 17.91 -3.79
N PRO A 95 0.14 18.71 -2.72
CA PRO A 95 -1.13 18.98 -2.02
C PRO A 95 -2.26 19.45 -2.95
N ALA A 96 -1.95 20.36 -3.88
CA ALA A 96 -2.91 20.86 -4.86
C ALA A 96 -3.48 19.74 -5.75
N THR A 97 -2.61 18.91 -6.33
CA THR A 97 -3.05 17.80 -7.20
C THR A 97 -3.80 16.72 -6.43
N ARG A 98 -3.46 16.48 -5.16
CA ARG A 98 -4.18 15.53 -4.31
C ARG A 98 -5.62 15.99 -4.11
N ALA A 99 -5.83 17.24 -3.74
CA ALA A 99 -7.15 17.82 -3.53
C ALA A 99 -7.99 17.83 -4.81
N LEU A 100 -7.38 18.23 -5.94
CA LEU A 100 -8.07 18.20 -7.24
C LEU A 100 -8.49 16.79 -7.64
N LEU A 101 -7.61 15.79 -7.44
CA LEU A 101 -7.94 14.41 -7.75
C LEU A 101 -9.11 13.91 -6.91
N GLU A 102 -9.10 14.14 -5.60
CA GLU A 102 -10.19 13.72 -4.71
C GLU A 102 -11.55 14.30 -5.11
N GLU A 103 -11.58 15.57 -5.52
CA GLU A 103 -12.83 16.21 -5.96
C GLU A 103 -13.29 15.80 -7.36
N THR A 104 -12.35 15.42 -8.22
CA THR A 104 -12.62 15.16 -9.65
C THR A 104 -12.78 13.67 -9.95
N SER A 105 -12.34 12.80 -9.03
CA SER A 105 -12.52 11.35 -9.06
C SER A 105 -14.00 11.01 -9.07
N GLY A 106 -14.57 10.78 -10.25
CA GLY A 106 -15.93 10.33 -10.45
C GLY A 106 -15.99 9.28 -11.56
N PRO A 107 -17.09 8.52 -11.69
CA PRO A 107 -17.20 7.39 -12.63
C PRO A 107 -17.01 7.79 -14.11
N ASN A 108 -17.06 9.08 -14.43
CA ASN A 108 -17.04 9.61 -15.80
C ASN A 108 -15.76 10.41 -16.13
N VAL A 109 -14.73 10.36 -15.29
CA VAL A 109 -13.44 11.01 -15.58
C VAL A 109 -12.35 9.94 -15.56
N ASP A 110 -11.62 9.83 -16.67
CA ASP A 110 -10.58 8.81 -16.84
C ASP A 110 -9.20 9.35 -16.44
N TYR A 111 -8.94 10.61 -16.78
CA TYR A 111 -7.66 11.25 -16.53
C TYR A 111 -7.84 12.65 -15.94
N LEU A 112 -6.90 13.05 -15.09
CA LEU A 112 -6.81 14.40 -14.55
C LEU A 112 -5.53 15.08 -15.05
N LEU A 113 -5.68 16.21 -15.71
CA LEU A 113 -4.60 17.11 -16.08
C LEU A 113 -4.63 18.31 -15.15
N ALA A 114 -3.54 18.58 -14.44
CA ALA A 114 -3.37 19.80 -13.64
C ALA A 114 -2.15 20.57 -14.14
N THR A 115 -2.32 21.85 -14.47
CA THR A 115 -1.20 22.68 -14.94
C THR A 115 -1.36 24.13 -14.56
N ASP A 116 -0.25 24.78 -14.25
CA ASP A 116 -0.15 26.24 -14.14
C ASP A 116 0.50 26.88 -15.38
N LEU A 117 0.54 26.13 -16.50
CA LEU A 117 1.23 26.43 -17.76
C LEU A 117 2.76 26.46 -17.67
N HIS A 118 3.33 26.20 -16.50
CA HIS A 118 4.76 25.96 -16.32
C HIS A 118 5.02 24.52 -15.90
N ARG A 119 4.36 24.09 -14.82
CA ARG A 119 4.35 22.76 -14.26
C ARG A 119 3.10 22.03 -14.72
N THR A 120 3.23 20.73 -14.96
CA THR A 120 2.12 19.90 -15.38
C THR A 120 2.18 18.54 -14.73
N TYR A 121 1.02 18.05 -14.30
CA TYR A 121 0.80 16.68 -13.85
C TYR A 121 -0.34 16.05 -14.65
N LEU A 122 -0.17 14.81 -15.05
CA LEU A 122 -1.21 13.99 -15.67
C LEU A 122 -1.39 12.71 -14.89
N TYR A 123 -2.58 12.50 -14.34
CA TYR A 123 -2.94 11.32 -13.56
C TYR A 123 -3.96 10.45 -14.27
N ASP A 124 -3.89 9.15 -14.02
CA ASP A 124 -5.04 8.26 -14.13
C ASP A 124 -5.98 8.54 -12.96
N ALA A 125 -7.19 9.01 -13.25
CA ALA A 125 -8.15 9.42 -12.23
C ALA A 125 -8.73 8.23 -11.45
N ARG A 126 -8.70 7.03 -12.03
CA ARG A 126 -9.26 5.82 -11.42
C ARG A 126 -8.28 5.17 -10.48
N THR A 127 -7.02 5.05 -10.91
CA THR A 127 -5.96 4.38 -10.14
C THR A 127 -5.15 5.34 -9.27
N ALA A 128 -5.30 6.66 -9.49
CA ALA A 128 -4.51 7.69 -8.84
C ALA A 128 -3.00 7.56 -9.16
N GLU A 129 -2.67 7.02 -10.34
CA GLU A 129 -1.30 6.86 -10.82
C GLU A 129 -0.85 8.12 -11.56
N LEU A 130 0.33 8.66 -11.21
CA LEU A 130 0.98 9.73 -11.98
C LEU A 130 1.56 9.13 -13.28
N LEU A 131 1.04 9.56 -14.42
CA LEU A 131 1.39 9.03 -15.75
C LEU A 131 2.52 9.81 -16.41
N LEU A 132 2.35 11.13 -16.48
CA LEU A 132 3.31 12.06 -17.06
C LEU A 132 3.36 13.32 -16.20
N TRP A 133 4.51 13.98 -16.23
CA TRP A 133 4.69 15.25 -15.55
C TRP A 133 5.78 16.06 -16.23
N SER A 134 5.80 17.37 -15.97
CA SER A 134 6.90 18.24 -16.37
C SER A 134 7.05 19.40 -15.40
N ASP A 135 8.29 19.74 -15.08
CA ASP A 135 8.61 20.94 -14.30
C ASP A 135 8.59 22.22 -15.15
N ASP A 136 8.65 22.10 -16.48
CA ASP A 136 8.74 23.23 -17.40
C ASP A 136 7.99 23.04 -18.76
N PRO A 137 7.77 24.11 -19.54
CA PRO A 137 7.07 24.03 -20.82
C PRO A 137 7.79 23.24 -21.92
N ARG A 138 9.13 23.12 -21.85
CA ARG A 138 9.90 22.34 -22.82
C ARG A 138 9.65 20.85 -22.59
N GLY A 139 9.68 20.41 -21.33
CA GLY A 139 9.30 19.04 -20.97
C GLY A 139 7.84 18.74 -21.32
N PHE A 140 6.92 19.68 -21.09
CA PHE A 140 5.53 19.55 -21.53
C PHE A 140 5.43 19.29 -23.03
N ASN A 141 6.14 20.08 -23.83
CA ASN A 141 6.13 19.94 -25.29
C ASN A 141 6.76 18.65 -25.80
N ALA A 142 7.80 18.17 -25.12
CA ALA A 142 8.51 16.96 -25.51
C ALA A 142 7.72 15.69 -25.15
N GLU A 143 7.08 15.67 -23.98
CA GLU A 143 6.52 14.43 -23.40
C GLU A 143 5.00 14.44 -23.31
N LEU A 144 4.38 15.54 -22.87
CA LEU A 144 2.93 15.59 -22.60
C LEU A 144 2.12 15.98 -23.83
N ALA A 145 2.54 17.01 -24.57
CA ALA A 145 1.80 17.51 -25.73
C ALA A 145 1.55 16.43 -26.80
N PRO A 146 2.51 15.53 -27.14
CA PRO A 146 2.25 14.44 -28.09
C PRO A 146 1.18 13.46 -27.61
N ALA A 147 1.09 13.21 -26.30
CA ALA A 147 0.09 12.33 -25.71
C ALA A 147 -1.28 12.99 -25.57
N LEU A 148 -1.34 14.31 -25.34
CA LEU A 148 -2.56 15.07 -25.05
C LEU A 148 -3.23 15.71 -26.26
N HIS A 149 -2.63 15.64 -27.45
CA HIS A 149 -3.26 16.14 -28.68
C HIS A 149 -4.59 15.41 -28.93
N ARG A 150 -5.67 16.14 -29.27
CA ARG A 150 -7.03 15.58 -29.42
C ARG A 150 -7.05 14.33 -30.29
N ASP A 151 -6.46 14.40 -31.48
CA ASP A 151 -6.40 13.28 -32.43
C ASP A 151 -5.70 12.03 -31.88
N GLN A 152 -4.74 12.21 -30.96
CA GLN A 152 -4.01 11.10 -30.35
C GLN A 152 -4.82 10.51 -29.20
N VAL A 153 -5.44 11.35 -28.37
CA VAL A 153 -6.32 10.92 -27.28
C VAL A 153 -7.51 10.12 -27.83
N VAL A 154 -8.12 10.57 -28.94
CA VAL A 154 -9.20 9.82 -29.62
C VAL A 154 -8.72 8.45 -30.14
N ARG A 155 -7.45 8.29 -30.49
CA ARG A 155 -6.83 7.01 -30.90
C ARG A 155 -6.35 6.17 -29.71
N GLY A 156 -6.58 6.62 -28.50
CA GLY A 156 -6.23 5.90 -27.28
C GLY A 156 -4.78 6.12 -26.81
N SER A 157 -4.18 7.29 -27.06
CA SER A 157 -2.79 7.58 -26.65
C SER A 157 -2.59 7.45 -25.14
N LEU A 158 -3.56 7.86 -24.31
CA LEU A 158 -3.47 7.86 -22.85
C LEU A 158 -3.57 6.44 -22.26
N GLU A 159 -4.40 5.59 -22.87
CA GLU A 159 -4.55 4.17 -22.54
C GLU A 159 -3.28 3.41 -22.87
N ASN A 160 -2.59 3.81 -23.95
CA ASN A 160 -1.36 3.20 -24.42
C ASN A 160 -0.09 3.75 -23.73
N LEU A 161 -0.23 4.70 -22.81
CA LEU A 161 0.91 5.18 -22.02
C LEU A 161 1.51 4.03 -21.21
N ARG A 162 2.83 3.90 -21.28
CA ARG A 162 3.56 2.90 -20.50
C ARG A 162 3.41 3.23 -19.02
N ARG A 163 2.70 2.36 -18.29
CA ARG A 163 2.60 2.42 -16.83
C ARG A 163 3.93 2.08 -16.17
N GLU A 164 4.18 2.66 -15.01
CA GLU A 164 5.41 2.37 -14.30
C GLU A 164 5.43 0.90 -13.85
N PRO A 165 6.54 0.18 -14.03
CA PRO A 165 6.64 -1.17 -13.52
C PRO A 165 6.58 -1.13 -11.98
N ARG A 166 6.00 -2.18 -11.38
CA ARG A 166 5.91 -2.34 -9.93
C ARG A 166 7.23 -2.08 -9.19
N SER A 167 8.36 -2.49 -9.78
CA SER A 167 9.69 -2.27 -9.21
C SER A 167 10.07 -0.78 -9.10
N ALA A 168 9.59 0.07 -10.01
CA ALA A 168 9.79 1.51 -9.93
C ALA A 168 8.94 2.13 -8.81
N VAL A 169 7.67 1.75 -8.72
CA VAL A 169 6.75 2.18 -7.65
C VAL A 169 7.29 1.77 -6.27
N ALA A 170 7.75 0.52 -6.14
CA ALA A 170 8.35 -0.01 -4.93
C ALA A 170 9.64 0.71 -4.54
N ARG A 171 10.49 1.03 -5.53
CA ARG A 171 11.69 1.84 -5.30
C ARG A 171 11.34 3.22 -4.77
N ARG A 172 10.37 3.92 -5.36
CA ARG A 172 9.91 5.24 -4.91
C ARG A 172 9.38 5.20 -3.47
N LEU A 173 8.57 4.19 -3.13
CA LEU A 173 8.09 4.00 -1.75
C LEU A 173 9.26 3.75 -0.78
N ARG A 174 10.22 2.89 -1.14
CA ARG A 174 11.42 2.64 -0.32
C ARG A 174 12.26 3.90 -0.11
N GLU A 175 12.51 4.66 -1.16
CA GLU A 175 13.28 5.92 -1.07
C GLU A 175 12.56 6.93 -0.16
N TRP A 176 11.23 6.99 -0.23
CA TRP A 176 10.43 7.77 0.72
C TRP A 176 10.62 7.28 2.16
N MET A 177 10.55 5.97 2.42
CA MET A 177 10.75 5.39 3.75
C MET A 177 12.13 5.70 4.32
N HIS A 178 13.21 5.47 3.56
CA HIS A 178 14.58 5.71 4.04
C HIS A 178 14.84 7.18 4.40
N ARG A 179 14.20 8.11 3.71
CA ARG A 179 14.36 9.54 4.00
C ARG A 179 13.67 9.97 5.30
N TRP A 180 12.66 9.22 5.73
CA TRP A 180 12.05 9.36 7.06
C TRP A 180 12.77 8.56 8.14
N GLU A 181 13.38 7.42 7.80
CA GLU A 181 14.19 6.63 8.72
C GLU A 181 15.40 7.42 9.24
N ALA A 182 16.14 8.09 8.35
CA ALA A 182 17.34 8.85 8.71
C ALA A 182 17.11 9.93 9.80
N PRO A 183 16.11 10.83 9.72
CA PRO A 183 15.84 11.80 10.78
C PRO A 183 15.31 11.15 12.06
N LEU A 184 14.52 10.07 11.97
CA LEU A 184 14.04 9.35 13.17
C LEU A 184 15.18 8.70 13.95
N CYS A 185 16.18 8.15 13.24
CA CYS A 185 17.33 7.49 13.84
C CYS A 185 18.49 8.43 14.20
N ARG A 186 18.44 9.71 13.78
CA ARG A 186 19.59 10.65 13.83
C ARG A 186 20.21 10.80 15.23
N ASP A 187 19.39 10.74 16.28
CA ASP A 187 19.83 10.90 17.66
C ASP A 187 19.99 9.57 18.41
N GLY A 188 19.89 8.42 17.70
CA GLY A 188 20.03 7.08 18.27
C GLY A 188 18.90 6.66 19.22
N ARG A 189 17.88 7.50 19.41
CA ARG A 189 16.73 7.21 20.27
C ARG A 189 15.77 6.20 19.67
N VAL A 190 15.66 6.15 18.34
CA VAL A 190 14.81 5.20 17.62
C VAL A 190 15.72 4.26 16.83
N SER A 191 15.62 2.96 17.09
CA SER A 191 16.33 1.95 16.30
C SER A 191 15.80 1.89 14.86
N ALA A 192 16.61 1.41 13.91
CA ALA A 192 16.16 1.18 12.54
C ALA A 192 14.98 0.19 12.46
N GLU A 193 14.91 -0.77 13.39
CA GLU A 193 13.78 -1.68 13.48
C GLU A 193 12.49 -0.96 13.90
N SER A 194 12.57 -0.11 14.93
CA SER A 194 11.47 0.71 15.41
C SER A 194 11.03 1.75 14.36
N ALA A 195 11.96 2.36 13.63
CA ALA A 195 11.62 3.23 12.50
C ALA A 195 10.92 2.44 11.39
N GLY A 196 11.37 1.21 11.10
CA GLY A 196 10.71 0.26 10.21
C GLY A 196 9.23 0.02 10.58
N LEU A 197 8.97 -0.17 11.88
CA LEU A 197 7.61 -0.41 12.39
C LEU A 197 6.62 0.72 12.07
N LEU A 198 7.07 1.98 12.03
CA LEU A 198 6.22 3.11 11.62
C LEU A 198 5.68 2.92 10.20
N PHE A 199 6.53 2.46 9.29
CA PHE A 199 6.14 2.23 7.91
C PHE A 199 5.26 0.99 7.76
N ASP A 200 5.51 -0.05 8.56
CA ASP A 200 4.65 -1.23 8.61
C ASP A 200 3.23 -0.84 9.08
N ARG A 201 3.13 -0.01 10.13
CA ARG A 201 1.86 0.56 10.62
C ARG A 201 1.13 1.33 9.52
N LEU A 202 1.85 2.19 8.76
CA LEU A 202 1.27 2.91 7.62
C LEU A 202 0.77 1.94 6.53
N CYS A 203 1.57 0.94 6.17
CA CYS A 203 1.20 -0.06 5.17
C CYS A 203 -0.08 -0.78 5.56
N VAL A 204 -0.19 -1.26 6.80
CA VAL A 204 -1.40 -1.93 7.30
C VAL A 204 -2.59 -0.98 7.35
N ALA A 205 -2.42 0.23 7.89
CA ALA A 205 -3.52 1.20 7.98
C ALA A 205 -4.08 1.55 6.59
N ARG A 206 -3.21 1.88 5.62
CA ARG A 206 -3.61 2.20 4.24
C ARG A 206 -4.25 1.00 3.55
N PHE A 207 -3.72 -0.21 3.76
CA PHE A 207 -4.27 -1.43 3.18
C PHE A 207 -5.67 -1.79 3.71
N LEU A 208 -5.91 -1.56 5.00
CA LEU A 208 -7.20 -1.83 5.66
C LEU A 208 -8.25 -0.76 5.38
N PHE A 209 -7.87 0.51 5.22
CA PHE A 209 -8.81 1.60 4.95
C PHE A 209 -9.59 1.45 3.64
N ASP A 210 -9.05 0.69 2.69
CA ASP A 210 -9.65 0.43 1.38
C ASP A 210 -10.38 -0.94 1.30
N ARG A 211 -10.45 -1.72 2.39
CA ARG A 211 -11.06 -3.07 2.43
C ARG A 211 -12.24 -3.16 3.36
N ASP A 212 -13.25 -3.96 3.02
CA ASP A 212 -14.53 -4.00 3.74
C ASP A 212 -14.58 -4.99 4.91
N ILE A 213 -13.48 -5.05 5.65
CA ILE A 213 -13.31 -5.81 6.88
C ILE A 213 -13.21 -4.87 8.09
N LEU A 214 -13.30 -5.40 9.32
CA LEU A 214 -13.22 -4.61 10.56
C LEU A 214 -14.24 -3.47 10.60
N ARG A 215 -15.42 -3.67 9.99
CA ARG A 215 -16.41 -2.63 9.67
C ARG A 215 -16.77 -1.73 10.86
N ARG A 216 -16.80 -2.28 12.08
CA ARG A 216 -17.14 -1.56 13.31
C ARG A 216 -16.13 -0.47 13.68
N THR A 217 -14.84 -0.70 13.46
CA THR A 217 -13.76 0.19 13.93
C THR A 217 -13.06 0.92 12.79
N ARG A 218 -12.99 0.29 11.60
CA ARG A 218 -12.29 0.82 10.42
C ARG A 218 -12.71 2.25 10.07
N HIS A 219 -14.01 2.51 9.95
CA HIS A 219 -14.52 3.83 9.52
C HIS A 219 -14.06 4.94 10.46
N ARG A 220 -14.34 4.76 11.76
CA ARG A 220 -13.94 5.70 12.82
C ARG A 220 -12.42 5.95 12.83
N LEU A 221 -11.61 4.89 12.73
CA LEU A 221 -10.15 5.01 12.76
C LEU A 221 -9.60 5.70 11.50
N ARG A 222 -10.22 5.42 10.34
CA ARG A 222 -9.92 6.10 9.07
C ARG A 222 -10.26 7.58 9.13
N GLU A 223 -11.43 7.95 9.63
CA GLU A 223 -11.83 9.35 9.79
C GLU A 223 -10.86 10.09 10.69
N ARG A 224 -10.54 9.53 11.87
CA ARG A 224 -9.54 10.12 12.78
C ARG A 224 -8.17 10.28 12.13
N TYR A 225 -7.72 9.31 11.33
CA TYR A 225 -6.47 9.44 10.58
C TYR A 225 -6.53 10.61 9.59
N LEU A 226 -7.62 10.73 8.83
CA LEU A 226 -7.80 11.80 7.84
C LEU A 226 -7.94 13.18 8.51
N GLU A 227 -8.61 13.26 9.65
CA GLU A 227 -8.70 14.48 10.46
C GLU A 227 -7.33 14.92 10.98
N LEU A 228 -6.50 13.97 11.44
CA LEU A 228 -5.13 14.27 11.86
C LEU A 228 -4.27 14.75 10.71
N ALA A 229 -4.38 14.10 9.55
CA ALA A 229 -3.66 14.53 8.35
C ALA A 229 -4.10 15.93 7.90
N ALA A 230 -5.41 16.22 7.88
CA ALA A 230 -5.94 17.55 7.56
C ALA A 230 -5.45 18.61 8.57
N ARG A 231 -5.37 18.27 9.86
CA ARG A 231 -4.82 19.17 10.89
C ARG A 231 -3.34 19.43 10.69
N ALA A 232 -2.58 18.42 10.25
CA ALA A 232 -1.15 18.55 9.96
C ALA A 232 -0.85 19.50 8.79
N GLU A 233 -1.77 19.62 7.83
CA GLU A 233 -1.73 20.62 6.75
C GLU A 233 -2.08 22.04 7.22
N GLY A 234 -2.74 22.18 8.38
CA GLY A 234 -3.13 23.46 8.94
C GLY A 234 -1.96 24.32 9.45
N PRO A 235 -2.20 25.62 9.71
CA PRO A 235 -1.16 26.58 10.11
C PRO A 235 -0.55 26.33 11.51
N SER A 236 -1.16 25.46 12.32
CA SER A 236 -0.71 25.17 13.69
C SER A 236 -1.06 23.72 14.05
N PRO A 237 -0.17 22.75 13.76
CA PRO A 237 -0.46 21.32 13.91
C PRO A 237 -0.30 20.84 15.36
N ARG A 238 -0.86 21.58 16.32
CA ARG A 238 -0.71 21.26 17.76
C ARG A 238 -1.34 19.91 18.09
N HIS A 239 -0.61 19.14 18.90
CA HIS A 239 -1.01 17.83 19.42
C HIS A 239 -1.14 16.71 18.38
N CYS A 240 -0.79 16.95 17.11
CA CYS A 240 -0.85 15.91 16.07
C CYS A 240 -0.03 14.67 16.44
N GLY A 241 1.13 14.85 17.06
CA GLY A 241 2.01 13.75 17.45
C GLY A 241 1.40 12.86 18.54
N ARG A 242 0.90 13.47 19.62
CA ARG A 242 0.25 12.73 20.71
C ARG A 242 -1.02 12.01 20.23
N ASP A 243 -1.81 12.66 19.40
CA ASP A 243 -3.04 12.07 18.86
C ASP A 243 -2.74 10.94 17.86
N LEU A 244 -1.64 11.02 17.10
CA LEU A 244 -1.18 9.94 16.23
C LEU A 244 -0.77 8.70 17.04
N VAL A 245 -0.02 8.88 18.12
CA VAL A 245 0.34 7.78 19.03
C VAL A 245 -0.92 7.15 19.64
N ALA A 246 -1.85 7.97 20.12
CA ALA A 246 -3.12 7.49 20.64
C ALA A 246 -3.93 6.72 19.59
N LEU A 247 -3.96 7.20 18.34
CA LEU A 247 -4.60 6.50 17.23
C LEU A 247 -3.97 5.13 16.97
N PHE A 248 -2.64 5.01 17.01
CA PHE A 248 -1.97 3.71 16.88
C PHE A 248 -2.29 2.77 18.04
N HIS A 249 -2.36 3.27 19.28
CA HIS A 249 -2.77 2.45 20.42
C HIS A 249 -4.23 2.01 20.31
N ASP A 250 -5.12 2.86 19.80
CA ASP A 250 -6.51 2.49 19.52
C ASP A 250 -6.60 1.43 18.43
N MET A 251 -5.81 1.55 17.35
CA MET A 251 -5.69 0.51 16.32
C MET A 251 -5.19 -0.82 16.90
N TRP A 252 -4.25 -0.80 17.84
CA TRP A 252 -3.81 -2.01 18.54
C TRP A 252 -4.93 -2.65 19.37
N LEU A 253 -5.67 -1.86 20.16
CA LEU A 253 -6.76 -2.37 21.00
C LEU A 253 -7.93 -2.92 20.16
N ASP A 254 -8.28 -2.21 19.09
CA ASP A 254 -9.39 -2.53 18.19
C ASP A 254 -9.05 -3.69 17.26
N TRP A 255 -7.91 -3.65 16.57
CA TRP A 255 -7.56 -4.63 15.54
C TRP A 255 -6.76 -5.82 16.08
N ARG A 256 -6.14 -5.68 17.26
CA ARG A 256 -5.28 -6.69 17.89
C ARG A 256 -4.10 -7.16 17.05
N SER A 257 -3.67 -6.35 16.07
CA SER A 257 -2.42 -6.57 15.36
C SER A 257 -1.26 -6.06 16.21
N GLY A 258 -0.29 -6.93 16.49
CA GLY A 258 0.88 -6.52 17.27
C GLY A 258 1.82 -5.56 16.54
N LEU A 259 1.63 -5.29 15.24
CA LEU A 259 2.36 -4.21 14.53
C LEU A 259 2.03 -2.83 15.11
N PHE A 260 0.86 -2.68 15.74
CA PHE A 260 0.44 -1.47 16.42
C PHE A 260 0.74 -1.47 17.92
N ALA A 261 1.31 -2.56 18.47
CA ALA A 261 1.64 -2.64 19.89
C ALA A 261 2.53 -1.45 20.31
N PRO A 262 2.39 -0.94 21.56
CA PRO A 262 3.16 0.20 22.04
C PRO A 262 4.67 0.00 21.84
N ALA A 263 5.34 1.04 21.34
CA ALA A 263 6.76 1.03 21.04
C ALA A 263 7.38 2.29 21.65
N PRO A 264 7.83 2.28 22.91
CA PRO A 264 8.11 3.48 23.69
C PRO A 264 9.02 4.49 22.99
N ASP A 265 10.09 4.02 22.38
CA ASP A 265 11.07 4.85 21.67
C ASP A 265 10.46 5.53 20.43
N LEU A 266 9.69 4.78 19.65
CA LEU A 266 9.00 5.29 18.47
C LEU A 266 7.86 6.24 18.89
N ASP A 267 7.08 5.87 19.90
CA ASP A 267 5.96 6.64 20.40
C ASP A 267 6.45 7.99 20.99
N ALA A 268 7.59 8.00 21.68
CA ALA A 268 8.22 9.23 22.17
C ALA A 268 8.70 10.16 21.04
N ALA A 269 9.24 9.59 19.95
CA ALA A 269 9.62 10.37 18.77
C ALA A 269 8.40 10.94 18.04
N LEU A 270 7.37 10.12 17.83
CA LEU A 270 6.13 10.52 17.15
C LEU A 270 5.28 11.49 17.99
N ALA A 271 5.39 11.48 19.31
CA ALA A 271 4.69 12.43 20.17
C ALA A 271 5.09 13.90 19.91
N GLN A 272 6.19 14.15 19.18
CA GLN A 272 6.65 15.47 18.78
C GLN A 272 5.98 15.91 17.48
N ASP A 273 5.26 17.04 17.52
CA ASP A 273 4.52 17.58 16.37
C ASP A 273 5.46 17.90 15.18
N ASP A 274 6.69 18.35 15.44
CA ASP A 274 7.71 18.63 14.43
C ASP A 274 8.14 17.39 13.62
N THR A 275 7.89 16.20 14.15
CA THR A 275 8.11 14.92 13.45
C THR A 275 6.81 14.42 12.84
N ALA A 276 5.75 14.32 13.65
CA ALA A 276 4.50 13.69 13.21
C ALA A 276 3.75 14.49 12.16
N ALA A 277 3.69 15.83 12.27
CA ALA A 277 2.90 16.62 11.33
C ALA A 277 3.52 16.61 9.92
N PRO A 278 4.83 16.86 9.72
CA PRO A 278 5.46 16.69 8.42
C PRO A 278 5.31 15.28 7.83
N TRP A 279 5.43 14.23 8.67
CA TRP A 279 5.23 12.84 8.22
C TRP A 279 3.79 12.60 7.77
N LEU A 280 2.80 13.00 8.57
CA LEU A 280 1.37 12.86 8.26
C LEU A 280 1.01 13.55 6.94
N ARG A 281 1.49 14.78 6.71
CA ARG A 281 1.30 15.49 5.44
C ARG A 281 1.75 14.65 4.25
N GLU A 282 2.98 14.14 4.29
CA GLU A 282 3.52 13.33 3.21
C GLU A 282 2.78 12.00 3.00
N THR A 283 2.27 11.37 4.07
CA THR A 283 1.54 10.09 3.90
C THR A 283 0.29 10.22 3.02
N THR A 284 -0.34 11.39 2.97
CA THR A 284 -1.52 11.63 2.13
C THR A 284 -1.17 11.80 0.65
N LEU A 285 0.10 12.09 0.36
CA LEU A 285 0.65 12.32 -0.97
C LEU A 285 1.20 11.05 -1.62
N LEU A 286 1.04 9.89 -0.97
CA LEU A 286 1.35 8.57 -1.51
C LEU A 286 0.12 7.94 -2.18
N ALA A 287 0.29 7.51 -3.43
CA ALA A 287 -0.75 6.86 -4.21
C ALA A 287 -1.11 5.47 -3.67
N ARG A 288 -2.35 5.04 -3.92
CA ARG A 288 -2.87 3.75 -3.44
C ARG A 288 -2.12 2.55 -4.00
N ASN A 289 -1.64 2.63 -5.24
CA ASN A 289 -0.89 1.56 -5.90
C ASN A 289 0.44 1.19 -5.19
N LYS A 290 0.95 2.06 -4.30
CA LYS A 290 2.09 1.77 -3.42
C LYS A 290 1.77 0.75 -2.33
N PHE A 291 0.51 0.68 -1.92
CA PHE A 291 0.06 -0.14 -0.79
C PHE A 291 -0.58 -1.45 -1.25
N THR A 292 0.01 -2.11 -2.24
CA THR A 292 -0.36 -3.50 -2.62
C THR A 292 0.68 -4.47 -2.07
N ILE A 293 0.28 -5.70 -1.71
CA ILE A 293 1.20 -6.72 -1.19
C ILE A 293 2.42 -6.91 -2.12
N PRO A 294 2.25 -7.04 -3.45
CA PRO A 294 3.40 -7.22 -4.33
C PRO A 294 4.33 -6.01 -4.38
N THR A 295 3.80 -4.78 -4.32
CA THR A 295 4.62 -3.56 -4.29
C THR A 295 5.39 -3.47 -2.98
N ILE A 296 4.72 -3.68 -1.85
CA ILE A 296 5.31 -3.65 -0.50
C ILE A 296 6.43 -4.69 -0.38
N LEU A 297 6.20 -5.93 -0.84
CA LEU A 297 7.24 -6.97 -0.85
C LEU A 297 8.47 -6.52 -1.67
N GLU A 298 8.27 -5.96 -2.85
CA GLU A 298 9.36 -5.47 -3.71
C GLU A 298 10.08 -4.25 -3.10
N CYS A 299 9.47 -3.50 -2.17
CA CYS A 299 10.15 -2.41 -1.46
C CYS A 299 11.33 -2.93 -0.64
N PHE A 300 11.26 -4.16 -0.13
CA PHE A 300 12.35 -4.77 0.64
C PHE A 300 13.48 -5.33 -0.23
N ASN A 301 13.34 -5.31 -1.56
CA ASN A 301 14.39 -5.68 -2.53
C ASN A 301 15.48 -4.60 -2.63
N TYR A 302 16.19 -4.36 -1.52
CA TYR A 302 17.31 -3.45 -1.43
C TYR A 302 18.31 -3.91 -0.38
N GLY A 303 19.59 -3.77 -0.74
CA GLY A 303 20.74 -4.18 0.06
C GLY A 303 21.32 -5.51 -0.43
N ASP A 304 21.54 -6.40 0.53
CA ASP A 304 22.25 -7.67 0.36
C ASP A 304 21.60 -8.60 -0.70
N PRO A 305 22.39 -9.26 -1.57
CA PRO A 305 21.88 -10.20 -2.57
C PRO A 305 21.00 -11.33 -2.02
N ALA A 306 21.26 -11.82 -0.79
CA ALA A 306 20.43 -12.89 -0.21
C ALA A 306 19.01 -12.39 0.10
N GLU A 307 18.88 -11.15 0.56
CA GLU A 307 17.58 -10.54 0.80
C GLU A 307 16.80 -10.30 -0.50
N LYS A 308 17.50 -9.83 -1.53
CA LYS A 308 16.94 -9.69 -2.88
C LYS A 308 16.45 -11.03 -3.44
N MET A 309 17.20 -12.11 -3.19
CA MET A 309 16.79 -13.47 -3.55
C MET A 309 15.48 -13.81 -2.83
N ARG A 310 15.41 -13.68 -1.50
CA ARG A 310 14.20 -13.99 -0.70
C ARG A 310 12.94 -13.24 -1.11
N VAL A 311 13.07 -11.98 -1.50
CA VAL A 311 11.94 -11.17 -1.99
C VAL A 311 11.41 -11.68 -3.33
N ARG A 312 12.28 -12.27 -4.15
CA ARG A 312 11.96 -12.73 -5.51
C ARG A 312 11.65 -14.21 -5.59
N MET A 313 12.07 -15.00 -4.60
CA MET A 313 11.78 -16.43 -4.53
C MET A 313 10.29 -16.69 -4.73
N VAL A 314 10.02 -17.62 -5.63
CA VAL A 314 8.69 -18.15 -5.87
C VAL A 314 8.61 -19.42 -5.03
N PRO A 315 7.55 -19.61 -4.24
CA PRO A 315 7.37 -20.85 -3.50
C PRO A 315 7.40 -22.03 -4.47
N GLU A 316 8.30 -22.97 -4.23
CA GLU A 316 8.40 -24.20 -5.03
C GLU A 316 7.40 -25.23 -4.48
N GLU A 317 6.88 -26.09 -5.37
CA GLU A 317 6.10 -27.26 -4.97
C GLU A 317 6.99 -28.16 -4.09
N ASN A 318 6.43 -28.66 -2.99
CA ASN A 318 7.14 -29.54 -2.07
C ASN A 318 6.32 -30.82 -1.93
N GLU A 319 6.69 -31.83 -2.71
CA GLU A 319 5.97 -33.11 -2.78
C GLU A 319 5.73 -33.71 -1.40
N GLU A 320 6.72 -33.66 -0.49
CA GLU A 320 6.58 -34.21 0.86
C GLU A 320 5.54 -33.45 1.69
N ARG A 321 5.54 -32.11 1.67
CA ARG A 321 4.56 -31.29 2.39
C ARG A 321 3.17 -31.41 1.76
N ASP A 322 3.09 -31.44 0.44
CA ASP A 322 1.82 -31.61 -0.27
C ASP A 322 1.21 -32.99 0.00
N GLU A 323 2.01 -34.07 -0.02
CA GLU A 323 1.57 -35.41 0.38
C GLU A 323 1.16 -35.45 1.85
N TYR A 324 1.93 -34.82 2.73
CA TYR A 324 1.61 -34.73 4.15
C TYR A 324 0.26 -34.04 4.39
N LEU A 325 0.01 -32.92 3.72
CA LEU A 325 -1.26 -32.20 3.77
C LEU A 325 -2.41 -33.00 3.16
N ALA A 326 -2.17 -33.69 2.04
CA ALA A 326 -3.17 -34.51 1.37
C ALA A 326 -3.67 -35.67 2.24
N ARG A 327 -2.76 -36.28 3.04
CA ARG A 327 -3.05 -37.40 3.95
C ARG A 327 -3.81 -37.01 5.23
N GLN A 328 -3.98 -35.72 5.51
CA GLN A 328 -4.71 -35.28 6.71
C GLN A 328 -6.17 -35.69 6.65
N THR A 329 -6.69 -36.16 7.78
CA THR A 329 -8.08 -36.59 7.97
C THR A 329 -8.76 -35.74 9.05
N LEU A 330 -10.07 -35.94 9.25
CA LEU A 330 -10.81 -35.32 10.35
C LEU A 330 -10.20 -35.60 11.74
N GLU A 331 -9.49 -36.72 11.91
CA GLU A 331 -8.89 -37.10 13.19
C GLU A 331 -7.50 -36.49 13.40
N THR A 332 -6.78 -36.17 12.32
CA THR A 332 -5.37 -35.75 12.38
C THR A 332 -5.16 -34.26 12.12
N VAL A 333 -6.14 -33.58 11.51
CA VAL A 333 -5.99 -32.20 11.04
C VAL A 333 -5.65 -31.20 12.15
N ASP A 334 -6.16 -31.40 13.37
CA ASP A 334 -5.85 -30.52 14.51
C ASP A 334 -4.39 -30.66 15.00
N ALA A 335 -3.72 -31.77 14.69
CA ALA A 335 -2.29 -31.92 14.96
C ALA A 335 -1.41 -31.44 13.80
N ALA A 336 -2.01 -31.10 12.65
CA ALA A 336 -1.26 -30.82 11.44
C ALA A 336 -0.53 -29.48 11.55
N ARG A 337 0.80 -29.50 11.36
CA ARG A 337 1.63 -28.28 11.37
C ARG A 337 2.57 -28.20 10.18
N VAL A 338 2.63 -27.03 9.54
CA VAL A 338 3.61 -26.69 8.50
C VAL A 338 4.58 -25.66 9.04
N VAL A 339 5.88 -25.91 8.85
CA VAL A 339 6.96 -25.00 9.24
C VAL A 339 7.58 -24.42 7.97
N VAL A 340 7.67 -23.10 7.90
CA VAL A 340 8.29 -22.36 6.79
C VAL A 340 9.55 -21.68 7.29
N ASP A 341 10.69 -21.90 6.63
CA ASP A 341 11.92 -21.14 6.89
C ASP A 341 12.07 -20.00 5.89
N VAL A 342 11.96 -18.76 6.35
CA VAL A 342 12.05 -17.56 5.49
C VAL A 342 13.44 -17.41 4.88
N ALA A 343 14.48 -17.88 5.56
CA ALA A 343 15.85 -17.77 5.06
C ALA A 343 16.06 -18.66 3.83
N GLU A 344 15.40 -19.84 3.80
CA GLU A 344 15.52 -20.86 2.76
C GLU A 344 14.44 -20.72 1.67
N GLU A 345 13.19 -20.50 2.06
CA GLU A 345 12.02 -20.56 1.15
C GLU A 345 11.52 -19.16 0.71
N GLY A 346 11.95 -18.12 1.43
CA GLY A 346 11.55 -16.73 1.17
C GLY A 346 10.18 -16.34 1.70
N TYR A 347 9.85 -15.06 1.54
CA TYR A 347 8.67 -14.47 2.19
C TYR A 347 7.34 -14.97 1.63
N ARG A 348 7.28 -15.29 0.33
CA ARG A 348 6.06 -15.75 -0.34
C ARG A 348 5.65 -17.15 0.10
N ALA A 349 6.59 -17.96 0.59
CA ALA A 349 6.30 -19.31 1.07
C ALA A 349 5.36 -19.27 2.28
N VAL A 350 5.46 -18.25 3.14
CA VAL A 350 4.59 -18.08 4.32
C VAL A 350 3.12 -17.99 3.91
N THR A 351 2.79 -17.11 2.95
CA THR A 351 1.41 -16.94 2.49
C THR A 351 0.93 -18.11 1.64
N HIS A 352 1.82 -18.70 0.83
CA HIS A 352 1.50 -19.88 0.03
C HIS A 352 1.12 -21.07 0.91
N TRP A 353 1.94 -21.44 1.89
CA TRP A 353 1.65 -22.57 2.77
C TRP A 353 0.48 -22.29 3.73
N PHE A 354 0.26 -21.03 4.09
CA PHE A 354 -0.97 -20.62 4.79
C PHE A 354 -2.22 -20.95 3.94
N ASP A 355 -2.24 -20.55 2.66
CA ASP A 355 -3.38 -20.82 1.79
C ASP A 355 -3.61 -22.33 1.60
N ARG A 356 -2.54 -23.11 1.40
CA ARG A 356 -2.61 -24.58 1.29
C ARG A 356 -3.16 -25.25 2.54
N LEU A 357 -2.79 -24.77 3.72
CA LEU A 357 -3.35 -25.27 4.99
C LEU A 357 -4.86 -25.00 5.07
N VAL A 358 -5.27 -23.77 4.74
CA VAL A 358 -6.69 -23.40 4.79
C VAL A 358 -7.50 -24.19 3.75
N GLU A 359 -6.95 -24.46 2.56
CA GLU A 359 -7.57 -25.34 1.55
C GLU A 359 -7.83 -26.76 2.10
N VAL A 360 -6.89 -27.32 2.87
CA VAL A 360 -7.07 -28.62 3.53
C VAL A 360 -8.20 -28.55 4.54
N TYR A 361 -8.28 -27.48 5.32
CA TYR A 361 -9.34 -27.28 6.30
C TYR A 361 -10.71 -27.14 5.62
N ASP A 362 -10.80 -26.37 4.53
CA ASP A 362 -12.02 -26.21 3.73
C ASP A 362 -12.48 -27.56 3.14
N ARG A 363 -11.55 -28.38 2.62
CA ARG A 363 -11.85 -29.73 2.11
C ARG A 363 -12.39 -30.64 3.21
N LEU A 364 -11.74 -30.68 4.37
CA LEU A 364 -12.12 -31.56 5.47
C LEU A 364 -13.43 -31.11 6.14
N ASP A 365 -13.67 -29.81 6.24
CA ASP A 365 -14.93 -29.25 6.71
C ASP A 365 -16.11 -29.68 5.82
N ALA A 366 -15.93 -29.66 4.50
CA ALA A 366 -16.91 -30.19 3.55
C ALA A 366 -17.10 -31.71 3.68
N GLU A 367 -16.03 -32.47 3.92
CA GLU A 367 -16.11 -33.92 4.17
C GLU A 367 -16.90 -34.22 5.46
N PHE A 368 -16.67 -33.46 6.52
CA PHE A 368 -17.41 -33.57 7.78
C PHE A 368 -18.90 -33.33 7.56
N ASP A 369 -19.26 -32.25 6.86
CA ASP A 369 -20.66 -31.94 6.54
C ASP A 369 -21.33 -33.05 5.73
N LEU A 370 -20.62 -33.67 4.78
CA LEU A 370 -21.12 -34.80 4.01
C LEU A 370 -21.36 -36.03 4.88
N ARG A 371 -20.42 -36.38 5.77
CA ARG A 371 -20.59 -37.49 6.72
C ARG A 371 -21.74 -37.25 7.69
N LEU A 372 -21.88 -36.01 8.18
CA LEU A 372 -22.96 -35.59 9.07
C LEU A 372 -24.34 -35.73 8.41
N ARG A 373 -24.46 -35.30 7.14
CA ARG A 373 -25.70 -35.45 6.34
C ARG A 373 -26.00 -36.92 6.03
N ALA A 374 -25.00 -37.73 5.68
CA ALA A 374 -25.18 -39.15 5.40
C ALA A 374 -25.63 -39.95 6.63
N ALA A 375 -25.19 -39.53 7.82
CA ALA A 375 -25.59 -40.14 9.09
C ALA A 375 -26.93 -39.62 9.65
N ALA A 376 -27.55 -38.62 9.01
CA ALA A 376 -28.83 -38.08 9.44
C ALA A 376 -29.96 -39.10 9.16
N PRO A 377 -30.91 -39.30 10.10
CA PRO A 377 -32.02 -40.23 9.88
C PRO A 377 -32.91 -39.78 8.70
N PRO A 378 -33.51 -40.71 7.95
CA PRO A 378 -34.44 -40.37 6.89
C PRO A 378 -35.67 -39.64 7.47
N ALA A 379 -36.10 -38.59 6.76
CA ALA A 379 -37.12 -37.59 7.10
C ALA A 379 -38.16 -37.95 8.19
N GLY A 380 -38.25 -37.10 9.22
CA GLY A 380 -39.39 -37.09 10.17
C GLY A 380 -39.19 -36.16 11.36
N GLU A 381 -38.06 -36.27 12.06
CA GLU A 381 -37.69 -35.42 13.20
C GLU A 381 -36.19 -35.15 13.15
N VAL A 382 -35.81 -33.89 12.91
CA VAL A 382 -34.41 -33.47 13.11
C VAL A 382 -34.20 -33.36 14.62
N ASP A 383 -33.61 -34.38 15.21
CA ASP A 383 -33.14 -34.30 16.60
C ASP A 383 -31.97 -33.32 16.67
N LEU A 384 -32.28 -32.09 17.10
CA LEU A 384 -31.31 -31.01 17.25
C LEU A 384 -30.23 -31.32 18.28
N PHE A 385 -30.51 -32.17 19.29
CA PHE A 385 -29.51 -32.57 20.28
C PHE A 385 -28.53 -33.57 19.68
N ALA A 386 -29.01 -34.60 18.99
CA ALA A 386 -28.14 -35.55 18.29
C ALA A 386 -27.33 -34.88 17.16
N TRP A 387 -27.91 -33.89 16.47
CA TRP A 387 -27.17 -33.09 15.51
C TRP A 387 -26.06 -32.27 16.20
N SER A 388 -26.38 -31.59 17.31
CA SER A 388 -25.42 -30.78 18.05
C SER A 388 -24.29 -31.61 18.66
N GLU A 389 -24.56 -32.82 19.15
CA GLU A 389 -23.54 -33.72 19.68
C GLU A 389 -22.57 -34.17 18.59
N ARG A 390 -23.08 -34.45 17.39
CA ARG A 390 -22.25 -34.81 16.25
C ARG A 390 -21.45 -33.63 15.74
N ASP A 391 -22.06 -32.45 15.62
CA ASP A 391 -21.37 -31.22 15.21
C ASP A 391 -20.29 -30.80 16.22
N ALA A 392 -20.47 -31.09 17.51
CA ALA A 392 -19.44 -30.87 18.53
C ALA A 392 -18.17 -31.72 18.33
N CYS A 393 -18.22 -32.79 17.53
CA CYS A 393 -17.04 -33.55 17.12
C CYS A 393 -16.31 -32.93 15.91
N ARG A 394 -16.74 -31.76 15.40
CA ARG A 394 -16.05 -31.07 14.31
C ARG A 394 -14.64 -30.66 14.77
N PRO A 395 -13.59 -30.92 13.96
CA PRO A 395 -12.23 -30.51 14.30
C PRO A 395 -12.12 -29.01 14.48
N ALA A 396 -11.25 -28.57 15.40
CA ALA A 396 -11.06 -27.15 15.68
C ALA A 396 -10.55 -26.38 14.45
N ALA A 397 -9.71 -27.02 13.63
CA ALA A 397 -9.23 -26.48 12.36
C ALA A 397 -10.36 -26.19 11.35
N CYS A 398 -11.49 -26.90 11.44
CA CYS A 398 -12.63 -26.70 10.55
C CYS A 398 -13.57 -25.59 11.05
N LEU A 399 -13.60 -25.34 12.37
CA LEU A 399 -14.46 -24.32 12.99
C LEU A 399 -13.97 -22.88 12.76
N ASP A 400 -12.67 -22.63 12.92
CA ASP A 400 -12.03 -21.33 12.67
C ASP A 400 -10.76 -21.52 11.85
N LYS A 401 -10.93 -21.72 10.55
CA LYS A 401 -9.85 -22.14 9.63
C LYS A 401 -8.68 -21.15 9.63
N THR A 402 -9.00 -19.87 9.51
CA THR A 402 -8.02 -18.77 9.49
C THR A 402 -7.35 -18.63 10.87
N GLY A 403 -8.13 -18.59 11.94
CA GLY A 403 -7.60 -18.48 13.30
C GLY A 403 -6.75 -19.69 13.71
N TYR A 404 -7.14 -20.90 13.31
CA TYR A 404 -6.43 -22.13 13.60
C TYR A 404 -5.13 -22.26 12.82
N ALA A 405 -5.13 -21.91 11.52
CA ALA A 405 -3.90 -21.79 10.74
C ALA A 405 -2.90 -20.83 11.41
N CYS A 406 -3.40 -19.70 11.94
CA CYS A 406 -2.59 -18.73 12.66
C CYS A 406 -2.23 -19.14 14.10
N GLY A 407 -2.93 -20.10 14.70
CA GLY A 407 -2.80 -20.50 16.10
C GLY A 407 -1.93 -21.73 16.32
N ALA A 408 -2.04 -22.70 15.41
CA ALA A 408 -1.43 -24.03 15.54
C ALA A 408 -0.91 -24.60 14.22
N GLY A 409 -1.58 -24.29 13.10
CA GLY A 409 -1.30 -24.90 11.80
C GLY A 409 0.01 -24.43 11.14
N LEU A 410 0.39 -23.17 11.32
CA LEU A 410 1.60 -22.60 10.70
C LEU A 410 2.69 -22.34 11.75
N ALA A 411 3.95 -22.39 11.33
CA ALA A 411 5.08 -21.84 12.07
C ALA A 411 6.06 -21.22 11.09
N VAL A 412 6.63 -20.07 11.46
CA VAL A 412 7.57 -19.33 10.62
C VAL A 412 8.89 -19.19 11.35
N ARG A 413 9.96 -19.67 10.73
CA ARG A 413 11.33 -19.47 11.20
C ARG A 413 11.94 -18.28 10.49
N CYS A 414 12.57 -17.40 11.27
CA CYS A 414 13.26 -16.23 10.75
C CYS A 414 14.72 -16.27 11.21
N GLY A 415 15.65 -15.90 10.33
CA GLY A 415 17.07 -15.83 10.64
C GLY A 415 17.49 -14.54 11.35
N ASP A 416 16.70 -13.47 11.21
CA ASP A 416 16.96 -12.18 11.85
C ASP A 416 15.66 -11.38 12.10
N ALA A 417 15.79 -10.27 12.84
CA ALA A 417 14.67 -9.38 13.18
C ALA A 417 14.01 -8.72 11.95
N ARG A 418 14.79 -8.45 10.89
CA ARG A 418 14.27 -7.87 9.65
C ARG A 418 13.36 -8.88 8.94
N GLN A 419 13.78 -10.13 8.81
CA GLN A 419 12.98 -11.20 8.24
C GLN A 419 11.69 -11.40 9.02
N ARG A 420 11.78 -11.41 10.36
CA ARG A 420 10.59 -11.48 11.22
C ARG A 420 9.62 -10.33 10.96
N ARG A 421 10.12 -9.10 10.91
CA ARG A 421 9.31 -7.90 10.64
C ARG A 421 8.61 -7.97 9.28
N VAL A 422 9.36 -8.27 8.22
CA VAL A 422 8.82 -8.34 6.85
C VAL A 422 7.81 -9.47 6.70
N ALA A 423 8.12 -10.67 7.20
CA ALA A 423 7.20 -11.81 7.14
C ALA A 423 5.91 -11.53 7.93
N ARG A 424 6.01 -10.89 9.10
CA ARG A 424 4.87 -10.47 9.92
C ARG A 424 4.00 -9.43 9.21
N LEU A 425 4.60 -8.43 8.57
CA LEU A 425 3.87 -7.45 7.77
C LEU A 425 3.11 -8.15 6.63
N LEU A 426 3.79 -8.96 5.83
CA LEU A 426 3.20 -9.61 4.67
C LEU A 426 2.07 -10.56 5.06
N LEU A 427 2.25 -11.37 6.11
CA LEU A 427 1.19 -12.23 6.63
C LEU A 427 0.00 -11.42 7.15
N THR A 428 0.22 -10.29 7.84
CA THR A 428 -0.87 -9.41 8.28
C THR A 428 -1.69 -8.88 7.10
N LEU A 429 -1.02 -8.40 6.05
CA LEU A 429 -1.68 -7.90 4.85
C LEU A 429 -2.40 -9.02 4.10
N HIS A 430 -1.81 -10.22 4.04
CA HIS A 430 -2.42 -11.39 3.41
C HIS A 430 -3.69 -11.82 4.13
N LEU A 431 -3.66 -11.92 5.45
CA LEU A 431 -4.84 -12.25 6.26
C LEU A 431 -5.97 -11.24 6.04
N ALA A 432 -5.65 -9.96 6.00
CA ALA A 432 -6.62 -8.92 5.67
C ALA A 432 -7.22 -9.10 4.27
N ALA A 433 -6.41 -9.51 3.28
CA ALA A 433 -6.89 -9.79 1.92
C ALA A 433 -7.78 -11.05 1.86
N VAL A 434 -7.42 -12.11 2.58
CA VAL A 434 -8.19 -13.36 2.65
C VAL A 434 -9.56 -13.12 3.29
N LEU A 435 -9.61 -12.42 4.43
CA LEU A 435 -10.87 -12.09 5.11
C LEU A 435 -11.78 -11.24 4.22
N ASP A 436 -11.22 -10.26 3.51
CA ASP A 436 -11.94 -9.40 2.58
C ASP A 436 -12.49 -10.20 1.37
N ALA A 437 -11.66 -11.06 0.76
CA ALA A 437 -12.07 -11.90 -0.37
C ALA A 437 -13.18 -12.90 0.02
N ARG A 438 -13.12 -13.46 1.23
CA ARG A 438 -14.14 -14.38 1.76
C ARG A 438 -15.38 -13.67 2.32
N HIS A 439 -15.39 -12.32 2.34
CA HIS A 439 -16.44 -11.51 2.93
C HIS A 439 -16.73 -11.87 4.41
N GLU A 440 -15.70 -12.31 5.13
CA GLU A 440 -15.82 -12.74 6.52
C GLU A 440 -15.85 -11.51 7.44
N PRO A 441 -16.94 -11.29 8.22
CA PRO A 441 -17.03 -10.15 9.11
C PRO A 441 -16.10 -10.33 10.31
N ALA A 442 -14.86 -9.89 10.18
CA ALA A 442 -13.90 -9.88 11.27
C ALA A 442 -14.08 -8.62 12.14
N ASN A 443 -14.09 -8.79 13.47
CA ASN A 443 -13.98 -7.68 14.42
C ASN A 443 -12.51 -7.33 14.73
N ARG A 444 -11.61 -8.31 14.56
CA ARG A 444 -10.18 -8.27 14.89
C ARG A 444 -9.41 -9.11 13.88
N LEU A 445 -8.12 -8.81 13.69
CA LEU A 445 -7.24 -9.70 12.94
C LEU A 445 -6.81 -10.90 13.80
N PRO A 446 -6.55 -12.07 13.20
CA PRO A 446 -5.95 -13.19 13.91
C PRO A 446 -4.63 -12.80 14.55
N GLY A 447 -4.38 -13.29 15.77
CA GLY A 447 -3.09 -13.08 16.44
C GLY A 447 -2.02 -13.94 15.81
N ILE A 448 -0.97 -13.34 15.26
CA ILE A 448 0.11 -14.07 14.53
C ILE A 448 1.46 -14.02 15.22
N ASP A 449 1.61 -13.27 16.31
CA ASP A 449 2.94 -12.96 16.87
C ASP A 449 3.70 -14.19 17.38
N HIS A 450 2.97 -15.21 17.82
CA HIS A 450 3.50 -16.48 18.31
C HIS A 450 3.92 -17.45 17.19
N LEU A 451 3.55 -17.17 15.93
CA LEU A 451 3.95 -17.96 14.77
C LEU A 451 5.46 -17.86 14.48
N PHE A 452 6.07 -16.73 14.85
CA PHE A 452 7.43 -16.38 14.48
C PHE A 452 8.41 -16.82 15.56
N GLY A 453 9.27 -17.79 15.23
CA GLY A 453 10.38 -18.26 16.06
C GLY A 453 11.73 -18.06 15.39
N ASP A 454 12.79 -18.17 16.18
CA ASP A 454 14.17 -18.11 15.67
C ASP A 454 14.50 -19.39 14.91
N SER A 455 15.21 -19.27 13.78
CA SER A 455 15.73 -20.46 13.09
C SER A 455 16.85 -21.07 13.95
N PRO A 456 16.88 -22.41 14.17
CA PRO A 456 17.98 -23.04 14.87
C PRO A 456 19.26 -22.74 14.09
N HIS A 457 20.20 -22.04 14.73
CA HIS A 457 21.49 -21.70 14.12
C HIS A 457 22.09 -22.92 13.42
N ILE A 458 22.21 -22.87 12.09
CA ILE A 458 23.17 -23.72 11.38
C ILE A 458 24.53 -23.28 11.91
N ALA A 459 25.09 -24.08 12.83
CA ALA A 459 26.49 -23.99 13.17
C ALA A 459 27.28 -24.12 11.86
N GLY A 460 27.86 -23.02 11.40
CA GLY A 460 28.63 -23.02 10.16
C GLY A 460 29.75 -24.07 10.21
N PRO A 461 30.16 -24.65 9.07
CA PRO A 461 31.27 -25.59 9.04
C PRO A 461 32.57 -24.80 9.27
N GLY A 462 33.05 -24.78 10.52
CA GLY A 462 34.19 -23.90 10.83
C GLY A 462 34.69 -23.94 12.26
N ARG A 463 35.04 -25.14 12.77
CA ARG A 463 36.28 -25.40 13.56
C ARG A 463 36.26 -26.84 14.09
N ALA A 464 36.61 -27.77 13.22
CA ALA A 464 37.35 -28.96 13.64
C ALA A 464 38.85 -28.67 13.48
N ALA A 465 39.62 -29.14 14.46
CA ALA A 465 41.08 -29.06 14.64
C ALA A 465 41.64 -27.67 15.04
N GLY A 466 42.48 -27.54 16.06
CA GLY A 466 43.12 -28.53 16.93
C GLY A 466 43.91 -27.82 18.03
N GLY A 467 44.24 -28.55 19.08
CA GLY A 467 45.00 -28.02 20.21
C GLY A 467 45.14 -29.03 21.33
N THR A 468 45.83 -30.13 21.05
CA THR A 468 46.41 -31.02 22.05
C THR A 468 47.24 -30.21 23.06
N GLY A 469 46.90 -30.33 24.34
CA GLY A 469 47.69 -29.79 25.45
C GLY A 469 47.40 -30.57 26.72
N ALA A 470 48.21 -31.60 26.99
CA ALA A 470 48.19 -32.36 28.23
C ALA A 470 48.45 -31.44 29.44
N PRO A 471 47.83 -31.67 30.60
CA PRO A 471 48.20 -30.95 31.81
C PRO A 471 49.51 -31.54 32.35
N ARG A 472 50.56 -30.71 32.38
CA ARG A 472 51.71 -30.93 33.26
C ARG A 472 51.27 -30.56 34.68
N SER A 473 51.41 -31.54 35.57
CA SER A 473 51.63 -31.31 36.99
C SER A 473 52.81 -30.35 37.17
N ASP A 474 52.68 -29.35 38.05
CA ASP A 474 53.63 -29.09 39.13
C ASP A 474 53.17 -27.92 40.02
N HIS A 475 53.29 -28.18 41.32
CA HIS A 475 53.20 -27.33 42.52
C HIS A 475 51.85 -26.90 43.07
#